data_AF-A0A1X2H1U6-F1
#
_entry.id   AF-A0A1X2H1U6-F1
#
_cell.length_a   1.000
_cell.length_b   1.000
_cell.length_c   1.000
_cell.angle_alpha   90.00
_cell.angle_beta   90.00
_cell.angle_gamma   90.00
#
_symmetry.space_group_name_H-M   'P 1'
#
loop_
_entity.id
_entity.type
_entity.pdbx_description
1 polymer ?
#
loop_
_entity_poly.entity_id
_entity_poly.type
_entity_poly.pdbx_seq_one_letter_code
_entity_poly.pdbx_strand_id
1 'polypeptide(L)'
;MHRLLTRRLVPTNLRQQCRFITQDTASRPGYGQGFAPPQGSRQNPKLKTKRRDPAISLPAHLGQANNKAKATHSPQQKHREDMRGIRHQYAQELLQKHASRQAAAQVKQDQNDLLMKKENAALAKERQLAQEHEAEVMKMLELELQKKHPQPAVDRQTQRVENYKAHNQTLRRQRLHQLSKLYAESENFVTFDNLDEKIEEAMKHLPKDELGRAANLEEYILMSTSESTEVERRKEAIKEAMGL
;
A
#
# COMPACT_ATOMS: atom_id res chain seq x y z
N MET A 1 -35.72 -31.40 -49.58
CA MET A 1 -34.64 -31.17 -50.55
C MET A 1 -34.04 -29.78 -50.33
N HIS A 2 -33.11 -29.65 -49.38
CA HIS A 2 -32.38 -28.39 -49.17
C HIS A 2 -30.90 -28.64 -48.95
N ARG A 3 -30.11 -27.86 -49.68
CA ARG A 3 -28.65 -27.87 -49.83
C ARG A 3 -27.97 -27.51 -48.52
N LEU A 4 -26.91 -28.23 -48.16
CA LEU A 4 -25.89 -27.75 -47.23
C LEU A 4 -24.52 -27.69 -47.90
N LEU A 5 -24.01 -26.46 -47.86
CA LEU A 5 -22.73 -25.94 -48.30
C LEU A 5 -21.52 -26.75 -47.82
N THR A 6 -20.65 -27.14 -48.76
CA THR A 6 -19.26 -27.51 -48.48
C THR A 6 -18.40 -26.25 -48.44
N ARG A 7 -18.02 -25.77 -47.25
CA ARG A 7 -16.90 -24.83 -47.07
C ARG A 7 -15.67 -25.60 -46.59
N ARG A 8 -14.62 -25.59 -47.41
CA ARG A 8 -13.26 -26.03 -47.07
C ARG A 8 -12.76 -25.22 -45.87
N LEU A 9 -12.36 -25.90 -44.79
CA LEU A 9 -11.56 -25.30 -43.73
C LEU A 9 -10.10 -25.71 -43.93
N VAL A 10 -9.27 -24.69 -44.13
CA VAL A 10 -7.82 -24.72 -44.13
C VAL A 10 -7.34 -25.02 -42.71
N PRO A 11 -6.47 -26.01 -42.45
CA PRO A 11 -5.85 -26.15 -41.14
C PRO A 11 -4.80 -25.06 -40.95
N THR A 12 -5.08 -24.13 -40.03
CA THR A 12 -4.16 -23.13 -39.53
C THR A 12 -3.04 -23.79 -38.72
N ASN A 13 -1.79 -23.56 -39.13
CA ASN A 13 -0.57 -23.92 -38.41
C ASN A 13 -0.53 -23.19 -37.04
N LEU A 14 -1.01 -23.83 -35.97
CA LEU A 14 -0.62 -23.48 -34.60
C LEU A 14 0.68 -24.19 -34.26
N ARG A 15 1.80 -23.53 -34.59
CA ARG A 15 3.13 -23.89 -34.11
C ARG A 15 3.17 -23.56 -32.61
N GLN A 16 2.80 -24.52 -31.77
CA GLN A 16 3.01 -24.44 -30.33
C GLN A 16 4.50 -24.25 -30.07
N GLN A 17 4.89 -23.05 -29.67
CA GLN A 17 6.21 -22.81 -29.11
C GLN A 17 6.20 -23.40 -27.70
N CYS A 18 6.77 -24.58 -27.53
CA CYS A 18 7.15 -25.10 -26.21
C CYS A 18 8.17 -24.13 -25.59
N ARG A 19 7.68 -23.18 -24.77
CA ARG A 19 8.53 -22.41 -23.88
C ARG A 19 8.84 -23.29 -22.68
N PHE A 20 10.01 -23.92 -22.68
CA PHE A 20 10.59 -24.48 -21.46
C PHE A 20 10.92 -23.32 -20.52
N ILE A 21 10.09 -23.13 -19.50
CA ILE A 21 10.43 -22.29 -18.35
C ILE A 21 11.28 -23.17 -17.43
N THR A 22 12.60 -23.12 -17.58
CA THR A 22 13.50 -23.62 -16.54
C THR A 22 13.63 -22.53 -15.48
N GLN A 23 12.77 -22.59 -14.46
CA GLN A 23 13.05 -21.94 -13.18
C GLN A 23 14.20 -22.71 -12.52
N ASP A 24 15.44 -22.37 -12.86
CA ASP A 24 16.61 -22.93 -12.20
C ASP A 24 16.89 -22.16 -10.91
N THR A 25 16.44 -22.72 -9.80
CA THR A 25 16.93 -22.46 -8.45
C THR A 25 18.19 -23.29 -8.17
N ALA A 26 19.18 -23.24 -9.06
CA ALA A 26 20.46 -23.93 -8.87
C ALA A 26 21.61 -22.92 -8.97
N SER A 27 22.22 -22.60 -7.83
CA SER A 27 23.34 -21.65 -7.72
C SER A 27 24.65 -22.13 -8.35
N ARG A 28 24.62 -23.21 -9.16
CA ARG A 28 25.81 -23.77 -9.79
C ARG A 28 25.60 -23.92 -11.30
N PRO A 29 26.32 -23.16 -12.14
CA PRO A 29 26.29 -23.36 -13.58
C PRO A 29 26.88 -24.74 -13.90
N GLY A 30 26.08 -25.65 -14.45
CA GLY A 30 26.49 -27.01 -14.81
C GLY A 30 25.31 -27.97 -14.89
N TYR A 31 25.60 -29.23 -15.22
CA TYR A 31 24.63 -30.32 -15.10
C TYR A 31 24.37 -30.62 -13.61
N GLY A 32 23.12 -30.94 -13.26
CA GLY A 32 22.75 -31.30 -11.89
C GLY A 32 23.56 -32.48 -11.35
N GLN A 33 23.81 -32.52 -10.04
CA GLN A 33 24.55 -33.60 -9.40
C GLN A 33 23.87 -34.95 -9.67
N GLY A 34 24.61 -35.92 -10.21
CA GLY A 34 24.08 -37.25 -10.60
C GLY A 34 23.57 -37.36 -12.04
N PHE A 35 23.47 -36.26 -12.79
CA PHE A 35 23.17 -36.30 -14.23
C PHE A 35 24.46 -36.24 -15.05
N ALA A 36 24.72 -37.32 -15.80
CA ALA A 36 25.84 -37.34 -16.73
C ALA A 36 25.56 -36.38 -17.90
N PRO A 37 26.57 -35.61 -18.36
CA PRO A 37 26.45 -34.85 -19.59
C PRO A 37 26.17 -35.81 -20.76
N PRO A 38 25.37 -35.39 -21.77
CA PRO A 38 25.16 -36.18 -22.97
C PRO A 38 26.50 -36.50 -23.65
N GLN A 39 26.61 -37.70 -24.19
CA GLN A 39 27.85 -38.23 -24.77
C GLN A 39 28.40 -37.26 -25.84
N GLY A 40 29.63 -36.76 -25.62
CA GLY A 40 30.29 -35.78 -26.49
C GLY A 40 30.09 -34.30 -26.10
N SER A 41 29.29 -33.98 -25.08
CA SER A 41 29.20 -32.61 -24.56
C SER A 41 30.26 -32.31 -23.50
N ARG A 42 30.59 -31.03 -23.33
CA ARG A 42 31.56 -30.58 -22.32
C ARG A 42 30.83 -30.37 -20.99
N GLN A 43 31.40 -30.88 -19.89
CA GLN A 43 30.88 -30.65 -18.54
C GLN A 43 30.89 -29.16 -18.16
N ASN A 44 31.91 -28.43 -18.62
CA ASN A 44 32.06 -27.00 -18.37
C ASN A 44 31.72 -26.18 -19.62
N PRO A 45 31.09 -25.00 -19.46
CA PRO A 45 30.86 -24.08 -20.56
C PRO A 45 32.20 -23.68 -21.19
N LYS A 46 32.21 -23.48 -22.52
CA LYS A 46 33.40 -23.00 -23.23
C LYS A 46 33.81 -21.64 -22.69
N LEU A 47 35.01 -21.57 -22.10
CA LEU A 47 35.62 -20.30 -21.71
C LEU A 47 35.73 -19.40 -22.94
N LYS A 48 34.98 -18.29 -22.93
CA LYS A 48 35.11 -17.26 -23.96
C LYS A 48 36.37 -16.46 -23.65
N THR A 49 37.48 -16.84 -24.27
CA THR A 49 38.69 -16.01 -24.29
C THR A 49 38.32 -14.69 -24.96
N LYS A 50 38.24 -13.61 -24.19
CA LYS A 50 38.03 -12.28 -24.75
C LYS A 50 39.18 -12.00 -25.71
N ARG A 51 38.87 -11.49 -26.91
CA ARG A 51 39.90 -10.93 -27.80
C ARG A 51 40.66 -9.85 -27.01
N ARG A 52 41.94 -9.65 -27.32
CA ARG A 52 42.76 -8.57 -26.72
C ARG A 52 41.92 -7.30 -26.63
N ASP A 53 41.82 -6.75 -25.43
CA ASP A 53 41.04 -5.54 -25.21
C ASP A 53 41.74 -4.39 -25.92
N PRO A 54 41.11 -3.75 -26.93
CA PRO A 54 41.71 -2.59 -27.59
C PRO A 54 41.95 -1.43 -26.62
N ALA A 55 41.29 -1.43 -25.45
CA ALA A 55 41.49 -0.46 -24.39
C ALA A 55 42.76 -0.68 -23.55
N ILE A 56 43.41 -1.85 -23.65
CA ILE A 56 44.52 -2.24 -22.74
C ILE A 56 45.78 -2.63 -23.53
N SER A 57 45.67 -2.89 -24.83
CA SER A 57 46.83 -3.30 -25.63
C SER A 57 46.84 -2.68 -27.02
N LEU A 58 48.01 -2.19 -27.43
CA LEU A 58 48.25 -1.75 -28.80
C LEU A 58 48.29 -2.96 -29.75
N PRO A 59 47.83 -2.79 -31.01
CA PRO A 59 48.02 -3.80 -32.05
C PRO A 59 49.50 -4.15 -32.21
N ALA A 60 49.81 -5.43 -32.48
CA ALA A 60 51.21 -5.91 -32.56
C ALA A 60 52.07 -5.15 -33.60
N HIS A 61 51.47 -4.63 -34.67
CA HIS A 61 52.15 -3.83 -35.70
C HIS A 61 52.42 -2.37 -35.29
N LEU A 62 51.85 -1.90 -34.18
CA LEU A 62 52.12 -0.60 -33.57
C LEU A 62 52.95 -0.75 -32.28
N GLY A 63 52.87 -1.87 -31.57
CA GLY A 63 53.46 -2.05 -30.24
C GLY A 63 54.99 -2.16 -30.17
N GLN A 64 55.72 -2.06 -31.28
CA GLN A 64 57.19 -2.07 -31.30
C GLN A 64 57.76 -1.06 -32.29
N ALA A 65 57.86 0.21 -31.87
CA ALA A 65 58.63 1.22 -32.59
C ALA A 65 60.16 0.99 -32.50
N ASN A 66 60.62 0.13 -31.57
CA ASN A 66 62.04 -0.04 -31.23
C ASN A 66 62.78 -1.13 -32.03
N ASN A 67 62.13 -1.79 -32.99
CA ASN A 67 62.85 -2.66 -33.91
C ASN A 67 63.67 -1.76 -34.83
N LYS A 68 64.95 -1.58 -34.49
CA LYS A 68 65.94 -0.72 -35.17
C LYS A 68 65.69 -0.72 -36.69
N ALA A 69 64.94 0.27 -37.16
CA ALA A 69 64.77 0.48 -38.59
C ALA A 69 66.15 0.80 -39.13
N LYS A 70 66.65 -0.02 -40.06
CA LYS A 70 67.88 0.29 -40.79
C LYS A 70 67.69 1.70 -41.37
N ALA A 71 68.61 2.63 -41.12
CA ALA A 71 68.50 4.01 -41.59
C ALA A 71 68.29 3.99 -43.11
N THR A 72 67.06 4.27 -43.54
CA THR A 72 66.72 4.23 -44.95
C THR A 72 66.82 5.64 -45.52
N HIS A 73 67.52 5.79 -46.65
CA HIS A 73 67.77 7.09 -47.27
C HIS A 73 66.63 7.55 -48.22
N SER A 74 65.54 6.78 -48.35
CA SER A 74 64.43 7.12 -49.25
C SER A 74 63.41 8.06 -48.59
N PRO A 75 63.02 9.17 -49.25
CA PRO A 75 61.98 10.08 -48.75
C PRO A 75 60.65 9.39 -48.43
N GLN A 76 60.25 8.40 -49.23
CA GLN A 76 59.01 7.66 -49.02
C GLN A 76 59.04 6.79 -47.75
N GLN A 77 60.23 6.26 -47.40
CA GLN A 77 60.39 5.44 -46.21
C GLN A 77 60.36 6.30 -44.94
N LYS A 78 61.01 7.48 -44.96
CA LYS A 78 60.89 8.49 -43.89
C LYS A 78 59.45 8.86 -43.59
N HIS A 79 58.67 9.21 -44.62
CA HIS A 79 57.24 9.51 -44.45
C HIS A 79 56.44 8.34 -43.84
N ARG A 80 56.76 7.09 -44.20
CA ARG A 80 56.11 5.91 -43.60
C ARG A 80 56.49 5.72 -42.13
N GLU A 81 57.71 6.04 -41.76
CA GLU A 81 58.19 6.02 -40.37
C GLU A 81 57.53 7.12 -39.54
N ASP A 82 57.45 8.34 -40.07
CA ASP A 82 56.75 9.47 -39.44
C ASP A 82 55.28 9.13 -39.18
N MET A 83 54.60 8.58 -40.18
CA MET A 83 53.21 8.14 -40.05
C MET A 83 53.03 6.99 -39.04
N ARG A 84 54.02 6.11 -38.89
CA ARG A 84 54.00 5.07 -37.85
C ARG A 84 54.15 5.69 -36.46
N GLY A 85 55.06 6.66 -36.30
CA GLY A 85 55.23 7.41 -35.06
C GLY A 85 53.94 8.10 -34.61
N ILE A 86 53.30 8.84 -35.52
CA ILE A 86 52.03 9.54 -35.27
C ILE A 86 50.92 8.55 -34.87
N ARG A 87 50.76 7.44 -35.61
CA ARG A 87 49.75 6.42 -35.30
C ARG A 87 49.98 5.78 -33.93
N HIS A 88 51.24 5.55 -33.56
CA HIS A 88 51.59 5.00 -32.26
C HIS A 88 51.24 5.95 -31.11
N GLN A 89 51.59 7.24 -31.24
CA GLN A 89 51.22 8.27 -30.26
C GLN A 89 49.71 8.35 -30.05
N TYR A 90 48.95 8.45 -31.14
CA TYR A 90 47.49 8.52 -31.07
C TYR A 90 46.87 7.26 -30.41
N ALA A 91 47.41 6.08 -30.73
CA ALA A 91 46.93 4.84 -30.14
C ALA A 91 47.23 4.76 -28.63
N GLN A 92 48.38 5.29 -28.17
CA GLN A 92 48.68 5.40 -26.74
C GLN A 92 47.75 6.37 -26.02
N GLU A 93 47.48 7.54 -26.60
CA GLU A 93 46.55 8.51 -26.04
C GLU A 93 45.13 7.95 -25.91
N LEU A 94 44.65 7.22 -26.94
CA LEU A 94 43.36 6.56 -26.88
C LEU A 94 43.30 5.50 -25.77
N LEU A 95 44.35 4.72 -25.61
CA LEU A 95 44.46 3.70 -24.56
C LEU A 95 44.43 4.33 -23.17
N GLN A 96 45.17 5.43 -22.95
CA GLN A 96 45.13 6.19 -21.71
C GLN A 96 43.73 6.78 -21.43
N LYS A 97 43.08 7.36 -22.45
CA LYS A 97 41.70 7.87 -22.34
C LYS A 97 40.69 6.77 -22.02
N HIS A 98 40.90 5.56 -22.54
CA HIS A 98 40.01 4.43 -22.27
C HIS A 98 40.22 3.89 -20.85
N ALA A 99 41.47 3.78 -20.40
CA ALA A 99 41.81 3.39 -19.03
C ALA A 99 41.24 4.37 -18.01
N SER A 100 41.37 5.69 -18.24
CA SER A 100 40.83 6.70 -17.33
C SER A 100 39.30 6.67 -17.27
N ARG A 101 38.62 6.43 -18.40
CA ARG A 101 37.15 6.24 -18.44
C ARG A 101 36.73 4.98 -17.68
N GLN A 102 37.44 3.88 -17.83
CA GLN A 102 37.15 2.64 -17.11
C GLN A 102 37.36 2.81 -15.61
N ALA A 103 38.47 3.43 -15.18
CA ALA A 103 38.72 3.73 -13.78
C ALA A 103 37.63 4.65 -13.19
N ALA A 104 37.25 5.71 -13.89
CA ALA A 104 36.18 6.61 -13.45
C ALA A 104 34.82 5.90 -13.38
N ALA A 105 34.52 4.99 -14.30
CA ALA A 105 33.31 4.19 -14.27
C ALA A 105 33.30 3.21 -13.09
N GLN A 106 34.43 2.56 -12.81
CA GLN A 106 34.59 1.66 -11.66
C GLN A 106 34.40 2.40 -10.34
N VAL A 107 35.04 3.55 -10.17
CA VAL A 107 34.87 4.37 -8.95
C VAL A 107 33.40 4.74 -8.73
N LYS A 108 32.65 5.07 -9.79
CA LYS A 108 31.22 5.34 -9.69
C LYS A 108 30.39 4.11 -9.32
N GLN A 109 30.74 2.95 -9.87
CA GLN A 109 30.10 1.68 -9.51
C GLN A 109 30.36 1.35 -8.04
N ASP A 110 31.61 1.45 -7.58
CA ASP A 110 32.00 1.20 -6.20
C ASP A 110 31.28 2.15 -5.23
N GLN A 111 31.19 3.43 -5.57
CA GLN A 111 30.44 4.41 -4.78
C GLN A 111 28.95 4.06 -4.69
N ASN A 112 28.33 3.68 -5.80
CA ASN A 112 26.93 3.29 -5.83
C ASN A 112 26.70 2.00 -5.01
N ASP A 113 27.56 1.00 -5.17
CA ASP A 113 27.50 -0.25 -4.40
C ASP A 113 27.64 0.00 -2.90
N LEU A 114 28.49 0.95 -2.50
CA LEU A 114 28.61 1.37 -1.10
C LEU A 114 27.33 2.05 -0.59
N LEU A 115 26.67 2.89 -1.40
CA LEU A 115 25.40 3.51 -1.05
C LEU A 115 24.30 2.45 -0.89
N MET A 116 24.15 1.56 -1.87
CA MET A 116 23.17 0.46 -1.83
C MET A 116 23.41 -0.44 -0.60
N LYS A 117 24.66 -0.74 -0.24
CA LYS A 117 24.98 -1.51 0.97
C LYS A 117 24.56 -0.79 2.25
N LYS A 118 24.76 0.53 2.33
CA LYS A 118 24.34 1.33 3.49
C LYS A 118 22.83 1.37 3.62
N GLU A 119 22.11 1.61 2.53
CA GLU A 119 20.64 1.62 2.49
C GLU A 119 20.06 0.26 2.88
N ASN A 120 20.59 -0.82 2.31
CA ASN A 120 20.17 -2.18 2.67
C ASN A 120 20.43 -2.51 4.14
N ALA A 121 21.55 -2.05 4.70
CA ALA A 121 21.86 -2.23 6.12
C ALA A 121 20.90 -1.42 7.02
N ALA A 122 20.49 -0.22 6.61
CA ALA A 122 19.50 0.58 7.33
C ALA A 122 18.12 -0.09 7.31
N LEU A 123 17.66 -0.54 6.14
CA LEU A 123 16.40 -1.27 6.00
C LEU A 123 16.39 -2.59 6.79
N ALA A 124 17.52 -3.29 6.86
CA ALA A 124 17.64 -4.51 7.67
C ALA A 124 17.45 -4.22 9.17
N LYS A 125 18.01 -3.12 9.68
CA LYS A 125 17.83 -2.69 11.07
C LYS A 125 16.38 -2.29 11.35
N GLU A 126 15.77 -1.55 10.43
CA GLU A 126 14.35 -1.16 10.56
C GLU A 126 13.43 -2.38 10.61
N ARG A 127 13.68 -3.40 9.77
CA ARG A 127 12.95 -4.67 9.81
C ARG A 127 13.12 -5.41 11.13
N GLN A 128 14.32 -5.40 11.71
CA GLN A 128 14.56 -6.01 13.02
C GLN A 128 13.76 -5.31 14.12
N LEU A 129 13.79 -3.97 14.14
CA LEU A 129 13.01 -3.18 15.11
C LEU A 129 11.50 -3.41 14.94
N ALA A 130 11.01 -3.52 13.70
CA ALA A 130 9.62 -3.84 13.44
C ALA A 130 9.24 -5.23 13.97
N GLN A 131 10.09 -6.24 13.76
CA GLN A 131 9.87 -7.60 14.28
C GLN A 131 9.89 -7.64 15.81
N GLU A 132 10.78 -6.89 16.44
CA GLU A 132 10.84 -6.76 17.91
C GLU A 132 9.56 -6.12 18.46
N HIS A 133 9.09 -5.05 17.83
CA HIS A 133 7.84 -4.39 18.19
C HIS A 133 6.62 -5.30 17.98
N GLU A 134 6.55 -6.02 16.86
CA GLU A 134 5.50 -7.02 16.61
C GLU A 134 5.49 -8.11 17.71
N ALA A 135 6.67 -8.60 18.11
CA ALA A 135 6.79 -9.58 19.18
C ALA A 135 6.34 -9.02 20.53
N GLU A 136 6.63 -7.75 20.84
CA GLU A 136 6.16 -7.07 22.05
C GLU A 136 4.64 -6.92 22.06
N VAL A 137 4.04 -6.49 20.94
CA VAL A 137 2.58 -6.40 20.79
C VAL A 137 1.91 -7.76 20.98
N MET A 138 2.47 -8.82 20.36
CA MET A 138 1.96 -10.19 20.54
C MET A 138 2.03 -10.63 22.00
N LYS A 139 3.12 -10.31 22.70
CA LYS A 139 3.26 -10.60 24.13
C LYS A 139 2.24 -9.84 24.99
N MET A 140 1.96 -8.57 24.68
CA MET A 140 0.91 -7.80 25.36
C MET A 140 -0.48 -8.40 25.13
N LEU A 141 -0.80 -8.77 23.89
CA LEU A 141 -2.08 -9.38 23.55
C LEU A 141 -2.27 -10.76 24.21
N GLU A 142 -1.21 -11.56 24.31
CA GLU A 142 -1.24 -12.84 25.01
C GLU A 142 -1.50 -12.67 26.52
N LEU A 143 -0.88 -11.65 27.14
CA LEU A 143 -1.14 -11.29 28.54
C LEU A 143 -2.60 -10.83 28.74
N GLU A 144 -3.21 -10.15 27.77
CA GLU A 144 -4.63 -9.76 27.83
C GLU A 144 -5.58 -10.96 27.72
N LEU A 145 -5.25 -11.94 26.89
CA LEU A 145 -6.02 -13.18 26.77
C LEU A 145 -6.00 -13.98 28.07
N GLN A 146 -4.87 -14.02 28.77
CA GLN A 146 -4.75 -14.70 30.07
C GLN A 146 -5.49 -13.95 31.19
N LYS A 147 -5.60 -12.62 31.13
CA LYS A 147 -6.35 -11.81 32.12
C LYS A 147 -7.86 -11.90 31.97
N LYS A 148 -8.38 -12.20 30.78
CA LYS A 148 -9.82 -12.48 30.58
C LYS A 148 -10.15 -13.90 31.04
N HIS A 149 -10.27 -14.11 32.34
CA HIS A 149 -11.09 -15.21 32.84
C HIS A 149 -12.50 -15.08 32.21
N PRO A 150 -13.01 -16.08 31.48
CA PRO A 150 -14.39 -16.07 31.06
C PRO A 150 -15.23 -16.16 32.33
N GLN A 151 -15.85 -15.05 32.72
CA GLN A 151 -17.02 -15.08 33.59
C GLN A 151 -17.95 -16.18 33.06
N PRO A 152 -18.40 -17.13 33.91
CA PRO A 152 -19.13 -18.30 33.44
C PRO A 152 -20.33 -17.81 32.63
N ALA A 153 -20.51 -18.36 31.43
CA ALA A 153 -21.47 -17.86 30.44
C ALA A 153 -22.92 -17.74 30.99
N VAL A 154 -23.22 -18.47 32.06
CA VAL A 154 -24.48 -18.46 32.81
C VAL A 154 -24.75 -17.08 33.43
N ASP A 155 -23.76 -16.41 34.00
CA ASP A 155 -23.93 -15.12 34.69
C ASP A 155 -24.24 -13.97 33.71
N ARG A 156 -23.75 -14.07 32.46
CA ARG A 156 -24.08 -13.09 31.42
C ARG A 156 -25.50 -13.25 30.91
N GLN A 157 -26.00 -14.48 30.83
CA GLN A 157 -27.34 -14.73 30.32
C GLN A 157 -28.41 -14.31 31.34
N THR A 158 -28.17 -14.56 32.63
CA THR A 158 -29.05 -14.10 33.71
C THR A 158 -29.12 -12.58 33.75
N GLN A 159 -27.97 -11.89 33.70
CA GLN A 159 -27.91 -10.42 33.65
C GLN A 159 -28.65 -9.84 32.43
N ARG A 160 -28.55 -10.47 31.25
CA ARG A 160 -29.30 -10.03 30.05
C ARG A 160 -30.81 -10.13 30.25
N VAL A 161 -31.28 -11.22 30.84
CA VAL A 161 -32.71 -11.43 31.12
C VAL A 161 -33.21 -10.41 32.15
N GLU A 162 -32.42 -10.13 33.19
CA GLU A 162 -32.76 -9.13 34.21
C GLU A 162 -32.83 -7.73 33.63
N ASN A 163 -31.84 -7.33 32.83
CA ASN A 163 -31.82 -6.05 32.14
C ASN A 163 -33.02 -5.88 31.20
N TYR A 164 -33.38 -6.93 30.45
CA TYR A 164 -34.56 -6.93 29.59
C TYR A 164 -35.86 -6.76 30.40
N LYS A 165 -36.00 -7.46 31.53
CA LYS A 165 -37.15 -7.30 32.43
C LYS A 165 -37.23 -5.89 33.00
N ALA A 166 -36.12 -5.34 33.47
CA ALA A 166 -36.06 -3.99 34.02
C ALA A 166 -36.45 -2.94 32.97
N HIS A 167 -35.94 -3.05 31.75
CA HIS A 167 -36.30 -2.15 30.64
C HIS A 167 -37.80 -2.24 30.28
N ASN A 168 -38.36 -3.44 30.23
CA ASN A 168 -39.80 -3.60 29.99
C ASN A 168 -40.65 -3.01 31.13
N GLN A 169 -40.18 -3.09 32.38
CA GLN A 169 -40.86 -2.47 33.51
C GLN A 169 -40.84 -0.94 33.41
N THR A 170 -39.74 -0.32 32.98
CA THR A 170 -39.69 1.14 32.81
C THR A 170 -40.64 1.59 31.70
N LEU A 171 -40.66 0.90 30.55
CA LEU A 171 -41.62 1.17 29.48
C LEU A 171 -43.06 1.01 29.94
N ARG A 172 -43.36 -0.03 30.72
CA ARG A 172 -44.69 -0.24 31.30
C ARG A 172 -45.10 0.91 32.21
N ARG A 173 -44.19 1.40 33.06
CA ARG A 173 -44.44 2.55 33.94
C ARG A 173 -44.69 3.82 33.14
N GLN A 174 -43.94 4.06 32.07
CA GLN A 174 -44.16 5.21 31.19
C GLN A 174 -45.54 5.17 30.51
N ARG A 175 -45.93 4.01 29.96
CA ARG A 175 -47.27 3.83 29.37
C ARG A 175 -48.38 4.04 30.39
N LEU A 176 -48.22 3.50 31.60
CA LEU A 176 -49.19 3.70 32.68
C LEU A 176 -49.30 5.18 33.06
N HIS A 177 -48.16 5.88 33.16
CA HIS A 177 -48.15 7.31 33.46
C HIS A 177 -48.87 8.12 32.36
N GLN A 178 -48.64 7.81 31.09
CA GLN A 178 -49.36 8.43 29.96
C GLN A 178 -50.87 8.15 30.02
N LEU A 179 -51.28 6.91 30.31
CA LEU A 179 -52.70 6.57 30.48
C LEU A 179 -53.32 7.30 31.67
N SER A 180 -52.60 7.43 32.78
CA SER A 180 -53.06 8.20 33.94
C SER A 180 -53.22 9.68 33.60
N LYS A 181 -52.32 10.24 32.78
CA LYS A 181 -52.42 11.62 32.29
C LYS A 181 -53.65 11.80 31.38
N LEU A 182 -53.85 10.90 30.42
CA LEU A 182 -55.04 10.90 29.56
C LEU A 182 -56.33 10.75 30.36
N TYR A 183 -56.33 9.93 31.40
CA TYR A 183 -57.47 9.77 32.28
C TYR A 183 -57.77 11.06 33.07
N ALA A 184 -56.74 11.74 33.58
CA ALA A 184 -56.92 13.04 34.23
C ALA A 184 -57.45 14.11 33.25
N GLU A 185 -57.03 14.05 31.98
CA GLU A 185 -57.50 14.93 30.92
C GLU A 185 -58.83 14.49 30.29
N SER A 186 -59.45 13.40 30.77
CA SER A 186 -60.68 12.86 30.15
C SER A 186 -61.88 13.78 30.28
N GLU A 187 -61.89 14.66 31.30
CA GLU A 187 -62.89 15.73 31.45
C GLU A 187 -62.84 16.72 30.26
N ASN A 188 -61.66 16.89 29.67
CA ASN A 188 -61.44 17.73 28.50
C ASN A 188 -61.76 17.01 27.17
N PHE A 189 -62.12 15.73 27.18
CA PHE A 189 -62.52 15.05 25.95
C PHE A 189 -63.88 15.55 25.43
N VAL A 190 -63.98 15.69 24.11
CA VAL A 190 -65.21 16.09 23.44
C VAL A 190 -66.11 14.87 23.30
N THR A 191 -67.28 14.93 23.90
CA THR A 191 -68.40 14.01 23.75
C THR A 191 -69.51 14.72 22.98
N PHE A 192 -70.47 13.98 22.43
CA PHE A 192 -71.59 14.59 21.70
C PHE A 192 -72.41 15.57 22.56
N ASP A 193 -72.47 15.32 23.87
CA ASP A 193 -73.24 16.14 24.80
C ASP A 193 -72.54 17.45 25.20
N ASN A 194 -71.19 17.51 25.15
CA ASN A 194 -70.40 18.69 25.55
C ASN A 194 -69.75 19.43 24.36
N LEU A 195 -70.06 19.01 23.13
CA LEU A 195 -69.43 19.52 21.91
C LEU A 195 -69.78 20.99 21.67
N ASP A 196 -71.04 21.37 21.82
CA ASP A 196 -71.48 22.75 21.60
C ASP A 196 -70.91 23.71 22.65
N GLU A 197 -70.87 23.31 23.92
CA GLU A 197 -70.25 24.09 25.01
C GLU A 197 -68.76 24.33 24.76
N LYS A 198 -68.02 23.30 24.33
CA LYS A 198 -66.59 23.42 24.00
C LYS A 198 -66.32 24.22 22.74
N ILE A 199 -67.20 24.16 21.74
CA ILE A 199 -67.12 25.03 20.56
C ILE A 199 -67.32 26.49 20.99
N GLU A 200 -68.30 26.77 21.84
CA GLU A 200 -68.51 28.13 22.35
C GLU A 200 -67.35 28.64 23.19
N GLU A 201 -66.80 27.81 24.10
CA GLU A 201 -65.62 28.15 24.89
C GLU A 201 -64.41 28.42 24.00
N ALA A 202 -64.15 27.57 23.01
CA ALA A 202 -63.08 27.80 22.04
C ALA A 202 -63.31 29.12 21.28
N MET A 203 -64.54 29.39 20.84
CA MET A 203 -64.88 30.64 20.14
C MET A 203 -64.80 31.89 21.04
N LYS A 204 -65.01 31.75 22.36
CA LYS A 204 -64.84 32.83 23.36
C LYS A 204 -63.36 33.08 23.69
N HIS A 205 -62.56 32.01 23.77
CA HIS A 205 -61.14 32.05 24.11
C HIS A 205 -60.20 32.12 22.91
N LEU A 206 -60.71 32.20 21.69
CA LEU A 206 -59.95 32.61 20.50
C LEU A 206 -59.90 34.15 20.46
N PRO A 207 -58.88 34.83 21.03
CA PRO A 207 -58.66 36.23 20.71
C PRO A 207 -58.41 36.32 19.20
N LYS A 208 -59.19 37.16 18.51
CA LYS A 208 -59.08 37.37 17.06
C LYS A 208 -57.66 37.74 16.58
N ASP A 209 -56.78 38.16 17.50
CA ASP A 209 -55.42 38.60 17.22
C ASP A 209 -54.35 37.49 17.33
N GLU A 210 -54.61 36.33 17.96
CA GLU A 210 -53.58 35.29 18.18
C GLU A 210 -53.59 34.16 17.14
N LEU A 211 -54.64 34.00 16.32
CA LEU A 211 -54.61 33.05 15.20
C LEU A 211 -53.55 33.36 14.14
N GLY A 212 -52.99 34.57 14.17
CA GLY A 212 -51.92 35.01 13.27
C GLY A 212 -50.50 34.80 13.80
N ARG A 213 -50.31 34.51 15.10
CA ARG A 213 -48.99 34.22 15.67
C ARG A 213 -48.84 32.74 15.90
N ALA A 214 -48.62 31.98 14.82
CA ALA A 214 -47.87 30.75 14.97
C ALA A 214 -46.53 31.13 15.63
N ALA A 215 -46.14 30.45 16.71
CA ALA A 215 -44.86 30.70 17.38
C ALA A 215 -43.78 30.83 16.31
N ASN A 216 -43.22 32.04 16.16
CA ASN A 216 -42.29 32.31 15.07
C ASN A 216 -41.08 31.39 15.25
N LEU A 217 -40.49 30.95 14.14
CA LEU A 217 -39.27 30.13 14.18
C LEU A 217 -38.19 30.76 15.07
N GLU A 218 -38.11 32.10 15.14
CA GLU A 218 -37.21 32.84 16.02
C GLU A 218 -37.45 32.59 17.51
N GLU A 219 -38.70 32.50 17.94
CA GLU A 219 -39.06 32.21 19.34
C GLU A 219 -38.73 30.76 19.69
N TYR A 220 -38.94 29.83 18.75
CA TYR A 220 -38.53 28.44 18.88
C TYR A 220 -36.99 28.30 18.91
N ILE A 221 -36.28 29.08 18.09
CA ILE A 221 -34.82 29.14 18.10
C ILE A 221 -34.33 29.65 19.46
N LEU A 222 -34.92 30.73 20.00
CA LEU A 222 -34.60 31.27 21.32
C LEU A 222 -34.85 30.28 22.46
N MET A 223 -35.90 29.46 22.37
CA MET A 223 -36.11 28.38 23.34
C MET A 223 -35.08 27.26 23.19
N SER A 224 -34.78 26.82 21.96
CA SER A 224 -33.81 25.75 21.68
C SER A 224 -32.37 26.14 22.03
N THR A 225 -32.02 27.43 21.96
CA THR A 225 -30.69 27.90 22.36
C THR A 225 -30.48 27.82 23.86
N SER A 226 -31.54 27.99 24.67
CA SER A 226 -31.45 27.76 26.12
C SER A 226 -31.11 26.30 26.44
N GLU A 227 -31.79 25.35 25.77
CA GLU A 227 -31.51 23.92 25.92
C GLU A 227 -30.11 23.55 25.40
N SER A 228 -29.67 24.13 24.28
CA SER A 228 -28.33 23.86 23.74
C SER A 228 -27.22 24.37 24.67
N THR A 229 -27.39 25.55 25.28
CA THR A 229 -26.43 26.07 26.26
C THR A 229 -26.36 25.20 27.52
N GLU A 230 -27.48 24.61 27.94
CA GLU A 230 -27.49 23.67 29.06
C GLU A 230 -26.78 22.35 28.70
N VAL A 231 -26.99 21.84 27.49
CA VAL A 231 -26.29 20.65 26.98
C VAL A 231 -24.78 20.88 26.88
N GLU A 232 -24.35 22.07 26.45
CA GLU A 232 -22.92 22.45 26.41
C GLU A 232 -22.30 22.48 27.80
N ARG A 233 -22.97 23.11 28.78
CA ARG A 233 -22.52 23.09 30.20
C ARG A 233 -22.38 21.67 30.74
N ARG A 234 -23.31 20.78 30.42
CA ARG A 234 -23.23 19.35 30.81
C ARG A 234 -22.04 18.65 30.14
N LYS A 235 -21.76 18.94 28.88
CA LYS A 235 -20.60 18.39 28.16
C LYS A 235 -19.28 18.89 28.76
N GLU A 236 -19.19 20.15 29.14
CA GLU A 236 -18.02 20.73 29.80
C GLU A 236 -17.77 20.10 31.17
N ALA A 237 -18.81 19.95 31.99
CA ALA A 237 -18.71 19.26 33.28
C ALA A 237 -18.23 17.80 33.13
N ILE A 238 -18.67 17.11 32.06
CA ILE A 238 -18.20 15.75 31.75
C ILE A 238 -16.74 15.75 31.28
N LYS A 239 -16.32 16.71 30.46
CA LYS A 239 -14.91 16.83 30.04
C LYS A 239 -13.99 17.08 31.24
N GLU A 240 -14.37 17.98 32.14
CA GLU A 240 -13.65 18.26 33.38
C GLU A 240 -13.54 17.02 34.26
N ALA A 241 -14.64 16.29 34.45
CA ALA A 241 -14.65 15.04 35.21
C ALA A 241 -13.80 13.92 34.57
N MET A 242 -13.64 13.94 33.25
CA MET A 242 -12.82 12.97 32.51
C MET A 242 -11.36 13.43 32.30
N GLY A 243 -11.00 14.65 32.69
CA GLY A 243 -9.66 15.21 32.51
C GLY A 243 -9.26 15.41 31.04
N LEU A 244 -10.24 15.68 30.16
CA LEU A 244 -10.05 16.01 28.73
C LEU A 244 -10.22 17.50 28.49
#